data_AF-A0A6I7NCA6-F1
#
_entry.id   AF-A0A6I7NCA6-F1
#
_cell.length_a   1.000
_cell.length_b   1.000
_cell.length_c   1.000
_cell.angle_alpha   90.00
_cell.angle_beta   90.00
_cell.angle_gamma   90.00
#
_symmetry.space_group_name_H-M   'P 1'
#
loop_
_entity.id
_entity.type
_entity.pdbx_description
1 polymer ?
#
loop_
_entity_poly.entity_id
_entity_poly.type
_entity_poly.pdbx_seq_one_letter_code
_entity_poly.pdbx_strand_id
1 'polypeptide(L)'
;MTQLRVLKTLGLAQLQDGGRFGCRHLGVTQGGALDWLAAGQANRLLGNAANATVVEIPYGGLSMLVEEGGSLALCGADLASTLDGEPVDNNSSFIVRAGQQLDCHTPRLGVRGYLAAADGFTAPSILGASATVSREALGGLHGDGRPLQANDRLQAGSRQVSASQLSVGDYFALDTPARLALLFAAEYAGFSGRSLFDLTNQPWQVDPRADRMGMRLQGPRLDYQGPGLISSERPQSD
;
A
#
# COMPACT_ATOMS: atom_id res chain seq x y z
N MET A 1 -1.07 6.84 24.67
CA MET A 1 -1.07 6.84 23.20
C MET A 1 -1.33 5.41 22.74
N THR A 2 -1.49 5.13 21.45
CA THR A 2 -1.37 3.73 20.99
C THR A 2 0.09 3.48 20.65
N GLN A 3 0.69 2.41 21.16
CA GLN A 3 2.08 2.05 20.87
C GLN A 3 2.18 0.60 20.43
N LEU A 4 2.82 0.37 19.29
CA LEU A 4 3.07 -0.95 18.72
C LEU A 4 4.56 -1.18 18.55
N ARG A 5 5.08 -2.32 19.00
CA ARG A 5 6.46 -2.74 18.76
C ARG A 5 6.50 -3.88 17.77
N VAL A 6 7.26 -3.73 16.70
CA VAL A 6 7.48 -4.79 15.70
C VAL A 6 8.27 -5.92 16.33
N LEU A 7 7.71 -7.14 16.28
CA LEU A 7 8.37 -8.36 16.72
C LEU A 7 9.04 -9.07 15.55
N LYS A 8 8.32 -9.17 14.42
CA LYS A 8 8.75 -9.87 13.22
C LYS A 8 8.24 -9.14 11.99
N THR A 9 9.01 -9.16 10.91
CA THR A 9 8.70 -8.55 9.62
C THR A 9 9.46 -9.27 8.51
N LEU A 10 8.89 -9.30 7.30
CA LEU A 10 9.60 -9.74 6.09
C LEU A 10 10.53 -8.65 5.50
N GLY A 11 10.64 -7.49 6.16
CA GLY A 11 11.43 -6.35 5.67
C GLY A 11 10.78 -5.63 4.49
N LEU A 12 9.46 -5.76 4.33
CA LEU A 12 8.69 -5.10 3.27
C LEU A 12 7.60 -4.16 3.82
N ALA A 13 7.20 -4.34 5.08
CA ALA A 13 6.20 -3.50 5.73
C ALA A 13 6.75 -2.08 5.92
N GLN A 14 5.99 -1.06 5.58
CA GLN A 14 6.49 0.32 5.53
C GLN A 14 5.38 1.34 5.76
N LEU A 15 5.74 2.51 6.28
CA LEU A 15 4.78 3.60 6.45
C LEU A 15 4.47 4.26 5.11
N GLN A 16 3.19 4.46 4.85
CA GLN A 16 2.69 5.12 3.65
C GLN A 16 1.58 6.11 4.03
N ASP A 17 1.45 7.17 3.26
CA ASP A 17 0.41 8.18 3.38
C ASP A 17 -0.09 8.58 1.98
N GLY A 18 -0.63 9.79 1.81
CA GLY A 18 -1.03 10.31 0.50
C GLY A 18 0.13 10.54 -0.49
N GLY A 19 1.38 10.54 -0.02
CA GLY A 19 2.56 10.81 -0.85
C GLY A 19 2.92 12.30 -0.97
N ARG A 20 4.07 12.54 -1.62
CA ARG A 20 4.73 13.85 -1.81
C ARG A 20 4.28 14.50 -3.10
N PHE A 21 3.29 15.36 -3.02
CA PHE A 21 2.83 16.14 -4.17
C PHE A 21 3.75 17.33 -4.43
N GLY A 22 3.77 17.79 -5.69
CA GLY A 22 4.54 18.98 -6.10
C GLY A 22 6.06 18.79 -6.21
N CYS A 23 6.63 17.66 -5.78
CA CYS A 23 8.09 17.46 -5.74
C CYS A 23 8.70 16.83 -7.01
N ARG A 24 7.87 16.51 -8.02
CA ARG A 24 8.33 15.79 -9.22
C ARG A 24 9.41 16.55 -10.01
N HIS A 25 9.32 17.87 -10.05
CA HIS A 25 10.30 18.75 -10.71
C HIS A 25 11.70 18.70 -10.06
N LEU A 26 11.80 18.15 -8.84
CA LEU A 26 13.07 17.92 -8.15
C LEU A 26 13.63 16.51 -8.42
N GLY A 27 12.99 15.72 -9.28
CA GLY A 27 13.33 14.32 -9.53
C GLY A 27 12.99 13.36 -8.39
N VAL A 28 12.19 13.82 -7.42
CA VAL A 28 11.76 13.04 -6.24
C VAL A 28 10.50 12.25 -6.56
N THR A 29 10.47 10.98 -6.16
CA THR A 29 9.30 10.11 -6.32
C THR A 29 8.22 10.49 -5.32
N GLN A 30 6.97 10.57 -5.76
CA GLN A 30 5.82 10.90 -4.91
C GLN A 30 5.67 9.92 -3.72
N GLY A 31 5.86 8.62 -3.94
CA GLY A 31 5.59 7.61 -2.91
C GLY A 31 4.09 7.45 -2.65
N GLY A 32 3.71 7.13 -1.41
CA GLY A 32 2.31 6.95 -0.98
C GLY A 32 1.80 5.52 -1.10
N ALA A 33 0.64 5.23 -0.52
CA ALA A 33 0.06 3.88 -0.57
C ALA A 33 -0.20 3.43 -2.03
N LEU A 34 0.17 2.19 -2.38
CA LEU A 34 -0.03 1.72 -3.76
C LEU A 34 -1.51 1.53 -4.09
N ASP A 35 -2.27 1.03 -3.12
CA ASP A 35 -3.73 0.96 -3.12
C ASP A 35 -4.24 2.00 -2.12
N TRP A 36 -4.29 3.25 -2.60
CA TRP A 36 -4.72 4.40 -1.83
C TRP A 36 -6.20 4.33 -1.42
N LEU A 37 -7.02 3.55 -2.12
CA LEU A 37 -8.42 3.31 -1.76
C LEU A 37 -8.51 2.44 -0.49
N ALA A 38 -7.78 1.32 -0.45
CA ALA A 38 -7.73 0.46 0.73
C ALA A 38 -7.10 1.16 1.94
N ALA A 39 -6.04 1.95 1.73
CA ALA A 39 -5.46 2.79 2.80
C ALA A 39 -6.47 3.82 3.33
N GLY A 40 -7.17 4.50 2.43
CA GLY A 40 -8.22 5.47 2.78
C GLY A 40 -9.41 4.83 3.51
N GLN A 41 -9.79 3.61 3.14
CA GLN A 41 -10.82 2.82 3.82
C GLN A 41 -10.43 2.47 5.26
N ALA A 42 -9.19 2.00 5.49
CA ALA A 42 -8.70 1.73 6.85
C ALA A 42 -8.71 3.00 7.72
N ASN A 43 -8.28 4.13 7.15
CA ASN A 43 -8.36 5.42 7.81
C ASN A 43 -9.81 5.84 8.10
N ARG A 44 -10.73 5.63 7.16
CA ARG A 44 -12.15 5.98 7.29
C ARG A 44 -12.83 5.24 8.44
N LEU A 45 -12.54 3.95 8.62
CA LEU A 45 -13.07 3.15 9.73
C LEU A 45 -12.70 3.71 11.11
N LEU A 46 -11.59 4.45 11.19
CA LEU A 46 -11.12 5.10 12.41
C LEU A 46 -11.49 6.59 12.48
N GLY A 47 -12.18 7.13 11.47
CA GLY A 47 -12.50 8.57 11.39
C GLY A 47 -11.27 9.45 11.18
N ASN A 48 -10.22 8.92 10.55
CA ASN A 48 -9.01 9.68 10.18
C ASN A 48 -9.22 10.40 8.84
N ALA A 49 -8.33 11.34 8.52
CA ALA A 49 -8.19 11.82 7.14
C ALA A 49 -7.76 10.67 6.22
N ALA A 50 -8.25 10.66 4.97
CA ALA A 50 -8.00 9.56 4.04
C ALA A 50 -6.50 9.34 3.75
N ASN A 51 -5.70 10.41 3.82
CA ASN A 51 -4.26 10.41 3.59
C ASN A 51 -3.43 10.29 4.89
N ALA A 52 -4.03 10.00 6.04
CA ALA A 52 -3.28 9.79 7.28
C ALA A 52 -2.34 8.58 7.15
N THR A 53 -1.23 8.60 7.88
CA THR A 53 -0.18 7.59 7.76
C THR A 53 -0.66 6.21 8.25
N VAL A 54 -0.48 5.22 7.39
CA VAL A 54 -0.79 3.80 7.60
C VAL A 54 0.46 2.94 7.44
N VAL A 55 0.43 1.70 7.92
CA VAL A 55 1.43 0.69 7.55
C VAL A 55 0.91 -0.10 6.35
N GLU A 56 1.62 -0.05 5.22
CA GLU A 56 1.42 -0.96 4.08
C GLU A 56 2.15 -2.28 4.38
N ILE A 57 1.44 -3.40 4.25
CA ILE A 57 1.93 -4.75 4.58
C ILE A 57 1.87 -5.64 3.33
N PRO A 58 2.93 -5.71 2.52
CA PRO A 58 3.02 -6.63 1.39
C PRO A 58 3.24 -8.07 1.86
N TYR A 59 2.46 -9.01 1.33
CA TYR A 59 2.56 -10.47 1.57
C TYR A 59 2.41 -10.92 3.03
N GLY A 60 2.02 -10.03 3.96
CA GLY A 60 1.90 -10.34 5.38
C GLY A 60 3.24 -10.53 6.08
N GLY A 61 3.26 -11.42 7.08
CA GLY A 61 4.45 -11.75 7.86
C GLY A 61 4.91 -10.64 8.81
N LEU A 62 3.99 -9.79 9.26
CA LEU A 62 4.22 -8.74 10.25
C LEU A 62 3.58 -9.13 11.57
N SER A 63 4.36 -9.14 12.65
CA SER A 63 3.89 -9.37 14.02
C SER A 63 4.24 -8.16 14.88
N MET A 64 3.30 -7.68 15.68
CA MET A 64 3.47 -6.52 16.55
C MET A 64 2.91 -6.75 17.94
N LEU A 65 3.67 -6.36 18.97
CA LEU A 65 3.21 -6.28 20.34
C LEU A 65 2.56 -4.93 20.58
N VAL A 66 1.39 -4.92 21.19
CA VAL A 66 0.72 -3.71 21.65
C VAL A 66 1.33 -3.33 23.00
N GLU A 67 2.16 -2.30 23.04
CA GLU A 67 2.74 -1.78 24.29
C GLU A 67 1.75 -0.85 25.01
N GLU A 68 0.98 -0.07 24.25
CA GLU A 68 -0.14 0.74 24.75
C GLU A 68 -1.36 0.56 23.85
N GLY A 69 -2.54 0.34 24.45
CA GLY A 69 -3.78 0.02 23.73
C GLY A 69 -4.42 1.20 22.99
N GLY A 70 -5.37 0.89 22.11
CA GLY A 70 -6.08 1.86 21.28
C GLY A 70 -6.98 1.20 20.24
N SER A 71 -7.24 1.90 19.14
CA SER A 71 -8.05 1.40 18.02
C SER A 71 -7.23 1.29 16.75
N LEU A 72 -7.34 0.14 16.09
CA LEU A 72 -6.69 -0.20 14.82
C LEU A 72 -7.74 -0.57 13.78
N ALA A 73 -7.37 -0.53 12.50
CA ALA A 73 -8.20 -1.03 11.42
C ALA A 73 -7.36 -1.70 10.32
N LEU A 74 -7.91 -2.75 9.72
CA LEU A 74 -7.30 -3.49 8.61
C LEU A 74 -8.19 -3.42 7.38
N CYS A 75 -7.59 -3.11 6.22
CA CYS A 75 -8.24 -3.18 4.91
C CYS A 75 -7.27 -3.71 3.83
N GLY A 76 -7.79 -3.95 2.63
CA GLY A 76 -7.02 -4.42 1.48
C GLY A 76 -6.97 -5.94 1.42
N ALA A 77 -5.79 -6.50 1.11
CA ALA A 77 -5.59 -7.95 1.11
C ALA A 77 -5.95 -8.54 2.48
N ASP A 78 -6.67 -9.66 2.49
CA ASP A 78 -7.00 -10.37 3.72
C ASP A 78 -5.77 -11.10 4.24
N LEU A 79 -5.11 -10.50 5.23
CA LEU A 79 -3.91 -11.00 5.89
C LEU A 79 -4.19 -12.13 6.90
N ALA A 80 -5.42 -12.66 6.94
CA ALA A 80 -5.86 -13.68 7.90
C ALA A 80 -5.45 -13.33 9.34
N SER A 81 -5.56 -12.06 9.71
CA SER A 81 -4.90 -11.51 10.89
C SER A 81 -5.49 -12.07 12.18
N THR A 82 -4.66 -12.18 13.21
CA THR A 82 -5.07 -12.65 14.54
C THR A 82 -4.61 -11.69 15.62
N LEU A 83 -5.41 -11.51 16.67
CA LEU A 83 -5.07 -10.79 17.90
C LEU A 83 -5.07 -11.80 19.04
N ASP A 84 -3.89 -12.07 19.62
CA ASP A 84 -3.67 -13.16 20.60
C ASP A 84 -4.18 -14.54 20.11
N GLY A 85 -4.05 -14.80 18.81
CA GLY A 85 -4.50 -16.04 18.17
C GLY A 85 -5.97 -16.05 17.76
N GLU A 86 -6.77 -15.09 18.22
CA GLU A 86 -8.17 -14.95 17.79
C GLU A 86 -8.26 -14.22 16.45
N PRO A 87 -9.05 -14.71 15.47
CA PRO A 87 -9.20 -14.05 14.17
C PRO A 87 -9.70 -12.61 14.27
N VAL A 88 -9.14 -11.73 13.45
CA VAL A 88 -9.57 -10.36 13.24
C VAL A 88 -10.15 -10.25 11.83
N ASP A 89 -11.40 -9.80 11.75
CA ASP A 89 -12.05 -9.58 10.46
C ASP A 89 -11.32 -8.53 9.63
N ASN A 90 -11.05 -8.81 8.36
CA ASN A 90 -10.55 -7.80 7.44
C ASN A 90 -11.65 -6.77 7.11
N ASN A 91 -11.25 -5.60 6.60
CA ASN A 91 -12.11 -4.46 6.32
C ASN A 91 -12.89 -3.98 7.57
N SER A 92 -12.25 -4.04 8.74
CA SER A 92 -12.86 -3.71 10.03
C SER A 92 -11.92 -2.91 10.94
N SER A 93 -12.51 -2.19 11.90
CA SER A 93 -11.82 -1.61 13.04
C SER A 93 -12.04 -2.43 14.29
N PHE A 94 -11.02 -2.48 15.15
CA PHE A 94 -11.02 -3.25 16.39
C PHE A 94 -10.21 -2.54 17.47
N ILE A 95 -10.46 -2.91 18.72
CA ILE A 95 -9.77 -2.37 19.89
C ILE A 95 -8.66 -3.33 20.29
N VAL A 96 -7.48 -2.79 20.58
CA VAL A 96 -6.34 -3.51 21.11
C VAL A 96 -5.98 -3.04 22.52
N ARG A 97 -5.51 -3.94 23.36
CA ARG A 97 -5.06 -3.68 24.73
C ARG A 97 -3.56 -3.92 24.86
N ALA A 98 -2.95 -3.25 25.84
CA ALA A 98 -1.54 -3.48 26.16
C ALA A 98 -1.30 -4.97 26.49
N GLY A 99 -0.20 -5.51 25.99
CA GLY A 99 0.20 -6.91 26.13
C GLY A 99 -0.30 -7.84 25.02
N GLN A 100 -1.26 -7.40 24.19
CA GLN A 100 -1.77 -8.22 23.10
C GLN A 100 -0.79 -8.24 21.92
N GLN A 101 -0.80 -9.33 21.14
CA GLN A 101 -0.03 -9.47 19.92
C GLN A 101 -0.94 -9.51 18.70
N LEU A 102 -0.69 -8.60 17.75
CA LEU A 102 -1.30 -8.61 16.42
C LEU A 102 -0.37 -9.32 15.45
N ASP A 103 -0.86 -10.37 14.80
CA ASP A 103 -0.17 -11.10 13.76
C ASP A 103 -0.91 -10.96 12.44
N CYS A 104 -0.20 -10.42 11.44
CA CYS A 104 -0.66 -10.36 10.06
C CYS A 104 0.05 -11.47 9.26
N HIS A 105 -0.73 -12.47 8.84
CA HIS A 105 -0.23 -13.65 8.15
C HIS A 105 -0.23 -13.45 6.64
N THR A 106 0.27 -14.47 5.92
CA THR A 106 0.28 -14.45 4.45
C THR A 106 -1.15 -14.40 3.91
N PRO A 107 -1.48 -13.45 3.02
CA PRO A 107 -2.82 -13.34 2.49
C PRO A 107 -3.16 -14.51 1.56
N ARG A 108 -4.43 -14.92 1.57
CA ARG A 108 -4.97 -15.87 0.58
C ARG A 108 -5.27 -15.21 -0.76
N LEU A 109 -5.73 -13.96 -0.73
CA LEU A 109 -6.09 -13.16 -1.89
C LEU A 109 -5.51 -11.74 -1.74
N GLY A 110 -5.07 -11.17 -2.85
CA GLY A 110 -4.40 -9.87 -2.86
C GLY A 110 -2.93 -9.93 -2.45
N VAL A 111 -2.30 -8.76 -2.43
CA VAL A 111 -0.85 -8.63 -2.16
C VAL A 111 -0.57 -7.70 -0.99
N ARG A 112 -1.33 -6.61 -0.83
CA ARG A 112 -1.05 -5.57 0.17
C ARG A 112 -2.26 -5.36 1.07
N GLY A 113 -2.07 -5.55 2.37
CA GLY A 113 -3.00 -5.06 3.39
C GLY A 113 -2.50 -3.74 3.97
N TYR A 114 -3.40 -3.01 4.61
CA TYR A 114 -3.10 -1.73 5.25
C TYR A 114 -3.60 -1.75 6.68
N LEU A 115 -2.70 -1.44 7.61
CA LEU A 115 -3.03 -1.23 9.00
C LEU A 115 -3.07 0.27 9.28
N ALA A 116 -4.21 0.76 9.76
CA ALA A 116 -4.36 2.11 10.28
C ALA A 116 -4.48 2.08 11.81
N ALA A 117 -4.10 3.19 12.44
CA ALA A 117 -4.33 3.46 13.86
C ALA A 117 -5.08 4.78 14.01
N ALA A 118 -5.80 4.96 15.12
CA ALA A 118 -6.54 6.20 15.35
C ALA A 118 -5.59 7.42 15.34
N ASP A 119 -6.00 8.48 14.65
CA ASP A 119 -5.21 9.69 14.38
C ASP A 119 -3.96 9.48 13.49
N GLY A 120 -3.78 8.27 12.93
CA GLY A 120 -2.66 7.91 12.05
C GLY A 120 -1.37 7.61 12.82
N PHE A 121 -0.43 6.91 12.17
CA PHE A 121 0.89 6.67 12.73
C PHE A 121 1.75 7.93 12.67
N THR A 122 2.46 8.22 13.75
CA THR A 122 3.40 9.34 13.84
C THR A 122 4.70 9.00 13.13
N ALA A 123 5.12 9.86 12.21
CA ALA A 123 6.40 9.77 11.52
C ALA A 123 6.89 11.15 11.05
N PRO A 124 8.19 11.32 10.80
CA PRO A 124 8.71 12.57 10.24
C PRO A 124 8.05 12.91 8.90
N SER A 125 7.63 14.17 8.75
CA SER A 125 7.18 14.70 7.47
C SER A 125 8.38 15.24 6.69
N ILE A 126 8.71 14.59 5.57
CA ILE A 126 9.82 14.98 4.69
C ILE A 126 9.22 15.35 3.34
N LEU A 127 9.42 16.61 2.93
CA LEU A 127 8.80 17.17 1.72
C LEU A 127 7.27 17.01 1.71
N GLY A 128 6.64 17.22 2.88
CA GLY A 128 5.18 17.18 3.03
C GLY A 128 4.56 15.80 3.16
N ALA A 129 5.34 14.72 3.26
CA ALA A 129 4.82 13.37 3.45
C ALA A 129 5.70 12.48 4.33
N SER A 130 5.07 11.53 5.02
CA SER A 130 5.72 10.44 5.75
C SER A 130 5.98 9.18 4.89
N ALA A 131 5.45 9.10 3.67
CA ALA A 131 5.59 7.92 2.80
C ALA A 131 7.03 7.44 2.65
N THR A 132 7.26 6.14 2.83
CA THR A 132 8.56 5.51 2.58
C THR A 132 8.85 5.41 1.08
N VAL A 133 10.01 5.91 0.66
CA VAL A 133 10.60 5.73 -0.68
C VAL A 133 12.05 5.26 -0.52
N SER A 134 12.26 3.94 -0.57
CA SER A 134 13.56 3.34 -0.25
C SER A 134 14.68 3.68 -1.23
N ARG A 135 14.36 3.87 -2.51
CA ARG A 135 15.35 4.24 -3.54
C ARG A 135 16.03 5.58 -3.24
N GLU A 136 15.28 6.50 -2.65
CA GLU A 136 15.73 7.87 -2.35
C GLU A 136 16.10 8.03 -0.87
N ALA A 137 15.94 6.97 -0.06
CA ALA A 137 16.10 7.00 1.39
C ALA A 137 15.25 8.08 2.07
N LEU A 138 14.00 8.24 1.63
CA LEU A 138 13.09 9.29 2.11
C LEU A 138 11.89 8.72 2.87
N GLY A 139 11.55 9.37 3.99
CA GLY A 139 10.34 9.10 4.76
C GLY A 139 10.42 7.80 5.58
N GLY A 140 9.27 7.25 5.93
CA GLY A 140 9.19 6.11 6.84
C GLY A 140 9.35 6.51 8.30
N LEU A 141 9.47 5.51 9.16
CA LEU A 141 9.42 5.69 10.62
C LEU A 141 10.56 6.59 11.12
N HIS A 142 11.75 6.39 10.57
CA HIS A 142 12.97 7.11 10.95
C HIS A 142 13.34 8.22 9.96
N GLY A 143 12.55 8.42 8.90
CA GLY A 143 12.85 9.39 7.84
C GLY A 143 13.94 8.96 6.84
N ASP A 144 14.45 7.73 6.94
CA ASP A 144 15.56 7.18 6.15
C ASP A 144 15.12 6.29 4.97
N GLY A 145 13.83 6.24 4.69
CA GLY A 145 13.23 5.45 3.61
C GLY A 145 13.30 3.94 3.81
N ARG A 146 13.63 3.45 5.02
CA ARG A 146 13.69 2.01 5.28
C ARG A 146 12.31 1.43 5.63
N PRO A 147 12.06 0.16 5.27
CA PRO A 147 10.93 -0.58 5.80
C PRO A 147 11.09 -0.82 7.31
N LEU A 148 9.99 -1.13 7.98
CA LEU A 148 9.96 -1.48 9.40
C LEU A 148 10.85 -2.69 9.67
N GLN A 149 11.58 -2.61 10.77
CA GLN A 149 12.49 -3.63 11.29
C GLN A 149 12.01 -4.17 12.65
N ALA A 150 12.54 -5.31 13.06
CA ALA A 150 12.28 -5.83 14.40
C ALA A 150 12.74 -4.83 15.47
N ASN A 151 11.92 -4.68 16.51
CA ASN A 151 12.04 -3.72 17.61
C ASN A 151 11.73 -2.25 17.27
N ASP A 152 11.35 -1.93 16.03
CA ASP A 152 10.78 -0.62 15.73
C ASP A 152 9.51 -0.38 16.53
N ARG A 153 9.32 0.86 16.98
CA ARG A 153 8.15 1.29 17.77
C ARG A 153 7.37 2.33 17.00
N LEU A 154 6.10 2.03 16.75
CA LEU A 154 5.15 2.92 16.11
C LEU A 154 4.27 3.56 17.17
N GLN A 155 3.97 4.84 17.00
CA GLN A 155 3.11 5.60 17.89
C GLN A 155 1.93 6.16 17.10
N ALA A 156 0.75 6.20 17.71
CA ALA A 156 -0.45 6.79 17.15
C ALA A 156 -1.32 7.40 18.26
N GLY A 157 -2.41 8.06 17.87
CA GLY A 157 -3.39 8.61 18.80
C GLY A 157 -3.98 7.55 19.74
N SER A 158 -4.45 7.98 20.91
CA SER A 158 -5.12 7.10 21.90
C SER A 158 -6.63 7.11 21.77
N ARG A 159 -7.19 7.70 20.71
CA ARG A 159 -8.64 7.78 20.55
C ARG A 159 -9.22 6.38 20.40
N GLN A 160 -10.16 6.04 21.28
CA GLN A 160 -10.96 4.82 21.13
C GLN A 160 -12.11 5.10 20.18
N VAL A 161 -12.16 4.32 19.11
CA VAL A 161 -13.22 4.32 18.12
C VAL A 161 -13.97 3.01 18.25
N SER A 162 -15.30 3.07 18.16
CA SER A 162 -16.14 1.87 18.16
C SER A 162 -15.73 0.94 17.03
N ALA A 163 -15.72 -0.37 17.32
CA ALA A 163 -15.50 -1.38 16.30
C ALA A 163 -16.58 -1.27 15.22
N SER A 164 -16.16 -1.35 13.96
CA SER A 164 -17.04 -1.22 12.81
C SER A 164 -16.47 -2.01 11.63
N GLN A 165 -17.31 -2.31 10.65
CA GLN A 165 -16.91 -3.04 9.46
C GLN A 165 -17.46 -2.32 8.23
N LEU A 166 -16.70 -2.33 7.14
CA LEU A 166 -17.20 -1.85 5.85
C LEU A 166 -18.35 -2.73 5.36
N SER A 167 -19.31 -2.13 4.66
CA SER A 167 -20.37 -2.92 4.04
C SER A 167 -19.83 -3.64 2.80
N VAL A 168 -20.40 -4.81 2.50
CA VAL A 168 -20.10 -5.50 1.25
C VAL A 168 -20.46 -4.58 0.07
N GLY A 169 -19.50 -4.33 -0.82
CA GLY A 169 -19.62 -3.39 -1.93
C GLY A 169 -18.90 -2.06 -1.73
N ASP A 170 -18.49 -1.73 -0.48
CA ASP A 170 -17.66 -0.56 -0.20
C ASP A 170 -16.17 -0.79 -0.54
N TYR A 171 -15.80 -2.02 -0.92
CA TYR A 171 -14.46 -2.44 -1.31
C TYR A 171 -14.51 -3.39 -2.52
N PHE A 172 -13.40 -3.47 -3.27
CA PHE A 172 -13.28 -4.33 -4.44
C PHE A 172 -13.04 -5.79 -4.04
N ALA A 173 -13.76 -6.71 -4.68
CA ALA A 173 -13.48 -8.14 -4.56
C ALA A 173 -12.17 -8.49 -5.29
N LEU A 174 -11.32 -9.28 -4.63
CA LEU A 174 -9.99 -9.68 -5.13
C LEU A 174 -9.98 -11.09 -5.76
N ASP A 175 -11.15 -11.68 -5.96
CA ASP A 175 -11.35 -13.07 -6.40
C ASP A 175 -11.48 -13.23 -7.92
N THR A 176 -11.44 -12.12 -8.67
CA THR A 176 -11.51 -12.12 -10.13
C THR A 176 -10.22 -11.56 -10.76
N PRO A 177 -9.80 -12.04 -11.94
CA PRO A 177 -8.69 -11.45 -12.66
C PRO A 177 -8.92 -9.96 -12.91
N ALA A 178 -7.94 -9.13 -12.55
CA ALA A 178 -8.03 -7.69 -12.72
C ALA A 178 -8.20 -7.31 -14.20
N ARG A 179 -9.19 -6.48 -14.50
CA ARG A 179 -9.37 -5.85 -15.81
C ARG A 179 -8.98 -4.39 -15.71
N LEU A 180 -7.94 -4.01 -16.43
CA LEU A 180 -7.45 -2.63 -16.47
C LEU A 180 -7.91 -1.95 -17.75
N ALA A 181 -8.57 -0.81 -17.62
CA ALA A 181 -8.86 0.05 -18.76
C ALA A 181 -7.56 0.72 -19.23
N LEU A 182 -7.33 0.70 -20.54
CA LEU A 182 -6.18 1.34 -21.17
C LEU A 182 -6.66 2.52 -22.03
N LEU A 183 -6.03 3.66 -21.88
CA LEU A 183 -6.18 4.80 -22.79
C LEU A 183 -4.92 4.86 -23.66
N PHE A 184 -5.09 4.71 -24.97
CA PHE A 184 -3.99 4.93 -25.91
C PHE A 184 -3.69 6.43 -25.98
N ALA A 185 -2.48 6.80 -25.59
CA ALA A 185 -2.02 8.18 -25.60
C ALA A 185 -0.91 8.36 -26.63
N ALA A 186 0.34 8.42 -26.18
CA ALA A 186 1.48 8.63 -27.04
C ALA A 186 2.05 7.29 -27.57
N GLU A 187 2.79 7.37 -28.68
CA GLU A 187 3.51 6.28 -29.36
C GLU A 187 2.70 5.05 -29.84
N TYR A 188 1.43 4.90 -29.47
CA TYR A 188 0.65 3.69 -29.78
C TYR A 188 0.55 3.40 -31.28
N ALA A 189 0.50 4.44 -32.11
CA ALA A 189 0.44 4.34 -33.57
C ALA A 189 1.71 3.73 -34.18
N GLY A 190 2.81 3.68 -33.43
CA GLY A 190 4.03 2.99 -33.83
C GLY A 190 3.97 1.48 -33.62
N PHE A 191 2.96 0.92 -32.94
CA PHE A 191 2.80 -0.52 -32.80
C PHE A 191 2.00 -1.13 -33.94
N SER A 192 2.32 -2.38 -34.30
CA SER A 192 1.52 -3.12 -35.29
C SER A 192 0.08 -3.29 -34.81
N GLY A 193 -0.89 -3.33 -35.74
CA GLY A 193 -2.30 -3.58 -35.41
C GLY A 193 -2.50 -4.90 -34.67
N ARG A 194 -1.69 -5.93 -34.99
CA ARG A 194 -1.70 -7.21 -34.26
C ARG A 194 -1.26 -7.03 -32.81
N SER A 195 -0.23 -6.23 -32.54
CA SER A 195 0.24 -5.97 -31.18
C SER A 195 -0.77 -5.19 -30.35
N LEU A 196 -1.45 -4.19 -30.93
CA LEU A 196 -2.52 -3.47 -30.22
C LEU A 196 -3.71 -4.39 -29.90
N PHE A 197 -4.06 -5.28 -30.83
CA PHE A 197 -5.06 -6.31 -30.61
C PHE A 197 -4.64 -7.25 -29.48
N ASP A 198 -3.43 -7.81 -29.53
CA ASP A 198 -2.92 -8.74 -28.51
C ASP A 198 -2.81 -8.06 -27.13
N LEU A 199 -2.39 -6.79 -27.06
CA LEU A 199 -2.33 -6.01 -25.82
C LEU A 199 -3.67 -5.96 -25.07
N THR A 200 -4.78 -5.84 -25.81
CA THR A 200 -6.11 -5.64 -25.22
C THR A 200 -6.94 -6.92 -25.13
N ASN A 201 -6.57 -7.98 -25.85
CA ASN A 201 -7.36 -9.22 -25.96
C ASN A 201 -6.64 -10.48 -25.46
N GLN A 202 -5.39 -10.38 -25.00
CA GLN A 202 -4.66 -11.50 -24.41
C GLN A 202 -4.50 -11.33 -22.90
N PRO A 203 -4.43 -12.44 -22.14
CA PRO A 203 -4.11 -12.37 -20.73
C PRO A 203 -2.64 -11.97 -20.53
N TRP A 204 -2.39 -11.19 -19.47
CA TRP A 204 -1.06 -10.79 -19.05
C TRP A 204 -0.79 -11.31 -17.64
N GLN A 205 0.39 -11.90 -17.44
CA GLN A 205 0.82 -12.38 -16.13
C GLN A 205 1.78 -11.38 -15.50
N VAL A 206 1.59 -11.04 -14.24
CA VAL A 206 2.54 -10.19 -13.51
C VAL A 206 3.83 -10.98 -13.28
N ASP A 207 4.97 -10.42 -13.72
CA ASP A 207 6.29 -11.00 -13.49
C ASP A 207 6.63 -10.93 -11.98
N PRO A 208 7.25 -11.97 -11.39
CA PRO A 208 7.65 -11.96 -9.97
C PRO A 208 8.62 -10.84 -9.58
N ARG A 209 9.28 -10.19 -10.55
CA ARG A 209 10.16 -9.03 -10.32
C ARG A 209 9.40 -7.70 -10.25
N ALA A 210 8.07 -7.71 -10.28
CA ALA A 210 7.27 -6.51 -10.11
C ALA A 210 7.47 -5.91 -8.70
N ASP A 211 7.60 -4.58 -8.64
CA ASP A 211 7.82 -3.85 -7.40
C ASP A 211 7.00 -2.54 -7.39
N ARG A 212 7.29 -1.66 -6.43
CA ARG A 212 6.61 -0.37 -6.30
C ARG A 212 7.01 0.64 -7.38
N MET A 213 8.12 0.44 -8.10
CA MET A 213 8.51 1.30 -9.21
C MET A 213 7.74 0.96 -10.49
N GLY A 214 7.44 -0.33 -10.70
CA GLY A 214 6.66 -0.76 -11.85
C GLY A 214 6.24 -2.23 -11.83
N MET A 215 5.13 -2.50 -12.51
CA MET A 215 4.64 -3.85 -12.76
C MET A 215 5.11 -4.32 -14.14
N ARG A 216 5.99 -5.30 -14.16
CA ARG A 216 6.41 -5.97 -15.39
C ARG A 216 5.39 -7.05 -15.73
N LEU A 217 4.99 -7.11 -17.00
CA LEU A 217 4.02 -8.08 -17.49
C LEU A 217 4.68 -9.06 -18.46
N GLN A 218 4.30 -10.33 -18.34
CA GLN A 218 4.64 -11.41 -19.26
C GLN A 218 3.42 -11.70 -20.14
N GLY A 219 3.65 -11.79 -21.44
CA GLY A 219 2.61 -11.99 -22.44
C GLY A 219 3.18 -11.94 -23.86
N PRO A 220 2.34 -11.78 -24.89
CA PRO A 220 2.78 -11.69 -26.27
C PRO A 220 3.80 -10.57 -26.48
N ARG A 221 4.80 -10.81 -27.33
CA ARG A 221 5.74 -9.76 -27.73
C ARG A 221 4.99 -8.71 -28.55
N LEU A 222 5.09 -7.45 -28.12
CA LEU A 222 4.57 -6.31 -28.88
C LEU A 222 5.65 -5.82 -29.85
N ASP A 223 5.26 -5.63 -31.11
CA ASP A 223 6.12 -5.19 -32.19
C ASP A 223 5.94 -3.69 -32.42
N TYR A 224 7.01 -2.94 -32.14
CA TYR A 224 7.07 -1.50 -32.33
C TYR A 224 7.87 -1.18 -33.60
N GLN A 225 7.25 -0.42 -34.49
CA GLN A 225 7.69 -0.07 -35.83
C GLN A 225 7.91 1.45 -35.98
N GLY A 226 7.74 2.20 -34.89
CA GLY A 226 7.97 3.64 -34.86
C GLY A 226 9.47 4.01 -34.74
N PRO A 227 9.78 5.32 -34.78
CA PRO A 227 11.15 5.80 -34.60
C PRO A 227 11.68 5.49 -33.20
N GLY A 228 13.00 5.49 -33.05
CA GLY A 228 13.63 5.35 -31.72
C GLY A 228 13.10 6.42 -30.75
N LEU A 229 12.77 5.99 -29.53
CA LEU A 229 12.23 6.88 -28.51
C LEU A 229 13.35 7.66 -27.82
N ILE A 230 13.17 8.98 -27.72
CA ILE A 230 14.02 9.88 -26.94
C ILE A 230 13.45 9.95 -25.53
N SER A 231 14.31 10.13 -24.51
CA SER A 231 13.85 10.28 -23.13
C SER A 231 12.89 11.47 -23.01
N SER A 232 11.66 11.19 -22.60
CA SER A 232 10.63 12.17 -22.30
C SER A 232 10.13 12.00 -20.87
N GLU A 233 9.64 13.09 -20.27
CA GLU A 233 9.00 13.04 -18.96
C GLU A 233 7.66 12.30 -19.06
N ARG A 234 7.29 11.52 -18.04
CA ARG A 234 5.93 10.98 -17.94
C ARG A 234 4.95 12.16 -17.77
N PRO A 235 3.84 12.24 -18.54
CA PRO A 235 2.89 13.34 -18.44
C PRO A 235 2.42 13.58 -17.00
N GLN A 236 2.13 14.85 -16.68
CA GLN A 236 1.47 15.22 -15.42
C GLN A 236 -0.02 14.90 -15.57
N SER A 237 -0.59 14.17 -14.61
CA SER A 237 -2.04 14.15 -14.44
C SER A 237 -2.39 15.33 -13.54
N ASP A 238 -3.16 16.28 -14.07
CA ASP A 238 -3.73 17.41 -13.32
C ASP A 238 -4.68 16.94 -12.20
#